data_AF-A0A2J6RSM4-F1
#
_entry.id   AF-A0A2J6RSM4-F1
#
_cell.length_a   1.000
_cell.length_b   1.000
_cell.length_c   1.000
_cell.angle_alpha   90.00
_cell.angle_beta   90.00
_cell.angle_gamma   90.00
#
_symmetry.space_group_name_H-M   'P 1'
#
loop_
_entity.id
_entity.type
_entity.pdbx_description
1 polymer ?
#
loop_
_entity_poly.entity_id
_entity_poly.type
_entity_poly.pdbx_seq_one_letter_code
_entity_poly.pdbx_strand_id
1 'polypeptide(L)'
;MAPQLPKEVVSAIEVAINIAYSQNKRPDLKGIAAIFNTSYEAVRYINCRIRTIITTGTYPKKKPGPKLLRGANQEEIEQCVRQIVEQKPEVQLKEIVSVVKERLDVELGTTTMSRFIKAKGIPFIGGQGGPPRNPYSKRNIKKTLAMSAAGGSESSGSRGAGSVEGEQDENRDENRPMYCSPYAPAISDQNAANLLSIYGRPGQDYVAYGSPYS
;
A
#
# COMPACT_ATOMS: atom_id res chain seq x y z
N MET A 1 18.92 9.57 9.59
CA MET A 1 17.50 9.32 9.26
C MET A 1 16.69 9.59 10.51
N ALA A 2 15.56 10.28 10.42
CA ALA A 2 14.71 10.50 11.59
C ALA A 2 14.24 9.14 12.16
N PRO A 3 14.15 9.00 13.49
CA PRO A 3 13.63 7.78 14.11
C PRO A 3 12.20 7.50 13.61
N GLN A 4 11.87 6.22 13.42
CA GLN A 4 10.51 5.84 13.05
C GLN A 4 9.57 6.08 14.24
N LEU A 5 8.41 6.67 13.97
CA LEU A 5 7.38 6.84 14.99
C LEU A 5 6.88 5.47 15.48
N PRO A 6 6.53 5.34 16.77
CA PRO A 6 5.87 4.15 17.29
C PRO A 6 4.60 3.84 16.51
N LYS A 7 4.32 2.56 16.27
CA LYS A 7 3.15 2.12 15.48
C LYS A 7 1.84 2.62 16.06
N GLU A 8 1.74 2.65 17.39
CA GLU A 8 0.57 3.13 18.14
C GLU A 8 0.29 4.62 17.88
N VAL A 9 1.34 5.45 17.91
CA VAL A 9 1.24 6.88 17.60
C VAL A 9 0.79 7.09 16.15
N VAL A 10 1.35 6.30 15.21
CA VAL A 10 0.92 6.34 13.81
C VAL A 10 -0.56 5.99 13.68
N SER A 11 -1.04 4.92 14.32
CA SER A 11 -2.46 4.54 14.27
C SER A 11 -3.37 5.60 14.88
N ALA A 12 -2.97 6.24 15.98
CA ALA A 12 -3.75 7.29 16.61
C ALA A 12 -3.88 8.53 15.72
N ILE A 13 -2.79 8.92 15.03
CA ILE A 13 -2.80 10.00 14.03
C ILE A 13 -3.74 9.66 12.86
N GLU A 14 -3.72 8.40 12.37
CA GLU A 14 -4.63 7.97 11.30
C GLU A 14 -6.10 8.06 11.72
N VAL A 15 -6.42 7.63 12.94
CA VAL A 15 -7.78 7.72 13.49
C VAL A 15 -8.21 9.19 13.61
N ALA A 16 -7.36 10.07 14.14
CA ALA A 16 -7.67 11.50 14.24
C ALA A 16 -7.96 12.15 12.88
N ILE A 17 -7.17 11.82 11.85
CA ILE A 17 -7.38 12.29 10.48
C ILE A 17 -8.71 11.74 9.91
N ASN A 18 -8.99 10.46 10.13
CA ASN A 18 -10.22 9.82 9.63
C ASN A 18 -11.47 10.39 10.32
N ILE A 19 -11.42 10.71 11.62
CA ILE A 19 -12.51 11.39 12.33
C ILE A 19 -12.78 12.78 11.74
N ALA A 20 -11.74 13.54 11.42
CA ALA A 20 -11.91 14.84 10.76
C ALA A 20 -12.60 14.67 9.39
N TYR A 21 -12.20 13.66 8.61
CA TYR A 21 -12.84 13.33 7.35
C TYR A 21 -14.29 12.85 7.50
N SER A 22 -14.62 12.05 8.51
CA SER A 22 -16.00 11.61 8.75
C SER A 22 -16.92 12.76 9.17
N GLN A 23 -16.36 13.83 9.76
CA GLN A 23 -17.08 15.06 10.07
C GLN A 23 -17.15 16.05 8.90
N ASN A 24 -16.70 15.66 7.70
CA ASN A 24 -16.57 16.55 6.53
C ASN A 24 -15.71 17.81 6.81
N LYS A 25 -14.76 17.72 7.75
CA LYS A 25 -13.85 18.82 8.10
C LYS A 25 -12.46 18.56 7.56
N ARG A 26 -11.72 19.64 7.30
CA ARG A 26 -10.30 19.55 6.94
C ARG A 26 -9.48 19.20 8.21
N PRO A 27 -8.64 18.15 8.20
CA PRO A 27 -7.84 17.79 9.37
C PRO A 27 -6.81 18.88 9.70
N ASP A 28 -6.78 19.33 10.95
CA ASP A 28 -5.75 20.25 11.45
C ASP A 28 -4.46 19.48 11.78
N LEU A 29 -3.57 19.42 10.80
CA LEU A 29 -2.32 18.68 10.92
C LEU A 29 -1.35 19.28 11.96
N LYS A 30 -1.42 20.60 12.21
CA LYS A 30 -0.55 21.26 13.19
C LYS A 30 -1.02 20.93 14.61
N GLY A 31 -2.32 21.00 14.87
CA GLY A 31 -2.92 20.58 16.14
C GLY A 31 -2.65 19.10 16.44
N ILE A 32 -2.84 18.23 15.45
CA ILE A 32 -2.54 16.79 15.60
C ILE A 32 -1.05 16.57 15.91
N ALA A 33 -0.14 17.27 15.24
CA ALA A 33 1.30 17.17 15.52
C ALA A 33 1.63 17.58 16.96
N ALA A 34 1.01 18.65 17.46
CA ALA A 34 1.18 19.10 18.84
C ALA A 34 0.65 18.09 19.87
N ILE A 35 -0.54 17.51 19.65
CA ILE A 35 -1.16 16.53 20.55
C ILE A 35 -0.28 15.29 20.73
N PHE A 36 0.28 14.76 19.64
CA PHE A 36 1.10 13.55 19.68
C PHE A 36 2.59 13.81 19.90
N ASN A 37 2.99 15.07 20.13
CA ASN A 37 4.38 15.51 20.23
C ASN A 37 5.25 15.00 19.06
N THR A 38 4.74 15.16 17.84
CA THR A 38 5.41 14.72 16.59
C THR A 38 5.65 15.90 15.65
N SER A 39 6.48 15.70 14.61
CA SER A 39 6.71 16.74 13.61
C SER A 39 5.54 16.85 12.63
N TYR A 40 5.25 18.08 12.21
CA TYR A 40 4.25 18.36 11.18
C TYR A 40 4.48 17.55 9.91
N GLU A 41 5.75 17.39 9.47
CA GLU A 41 6.09 16.63 8.28
C GLU A 41 5.72 15.15 8.39
N ALA A 42 5.85 14.55 9.59
CA ALA A 42 5.45 13.16 9.81
C ALA A 42 3.93 12.99 9.67
N VAL A 43 3.16 13.89 10.29
CA VAL A 43 1.68 13.90 10.18
C VAL A 43 1.25 14.17 8.73
N ARG A 44 1.91 15.11 8.04
CA ARG A 44 1.67 15.40 6.62
C ARG A 44 1.91 14.19 5.73
N TYR A 45 2.98 13.44 5.97
CA TYR A 45 3.27 12.21 5.22
C TYR A 45 2.20 11.13 5.45
N ILE A 46 1.75 10.94 6.70
CA ILE A 46 0.65 10.02 7.03
C ILE A 46 -0.63 10.45 6.32
N ASN A 47 -0.99 11.74 6.37
CA ASN A 47 -2.16 12.27 5.68
C ASN A 47 -2.07 12.06 4.15
N CYS A 48 -0.91 12.35 3.55
CA CYS A 48 -0.70 12.13 2.12
C CYS A 48 -0.88 10.65 1.74
N ARG A 49 -0.37 9.74 2.56
CA ARG A 49 -0.57 8.29 2.41
C ARG A 49 -2.05 7.90 2.47
N ILE A 50 -2.80 8.40 3.45
CA ILE A 50 -4.24 8.14 3.57
C ILE A 50 -4.97 8.62 2.32
N ARG A 51 -4.70 9.85 1.86
CA ARG A 51 -5.30 10.40 0.63
C ARG A 51 -5.00 9.56 -0.59
N THR A 52 -3.74 9.12 -0.76
CA THR A 52 -3.39 8.20 -1.86
C THR A 52 -4.21 6.93 -1.81
N ILE A 53 -4.34 6.29 -0.62
CA ILE A 53 -5.13 5.06 -0.48
C ILE A 53 -6.60 5.30 -0.82
N ILE A 54 -7.19 6.42 -0.35
CA ILE A 54 -8.59 6.76 -0.66
C ILE A 54 -8.78 6.97 -2.16
N THR A 55 -7.84 7.65 -2.84
CA THR A 55 -7.95 7.94 -4.27
C THR A 55 -7.66 6.73 -5.16
N THR A 56 -6.65 5.92 -4.84
CA THR A 56 -6.19 4.81 -5.71
C THR A 56 -6.68 3.44 -5.27
N GLY A 57 -7.27 3.31 -4.08
CA GLY A 57 -7.60 2.02 -3.46
C GLY A 57 -6.39 1.14 -3.13
N THR A 58 -5.16 1.64 -3.30
CA THR A 58 -3.94 0.84 -3.21
C THR A 58 -2.89 1.47 -2.30
N TYR A 59 -2.24 0.65 -1.48
CA TYR A 59 -1.21 1.12 -0.55
C TYR A 59 0.09 1.44 -1.30
N PRO A 60 0.61 2.69 -1.26
CA PRO A 60 1.73 3.11 -2.10
C PRO A 60 3.05 2.38 -1.81
N LYS A 61 3.26 1.85 -0.59
CA LYS A 61 4.47 1.05 -0.33
C LYS A 61 4.40 -0.39 -0.85
N LYS A 62 3.20 -0.90 -1.15
CA LYS A 62 3.10 -2.17 -1.87
C LYS A 62 3.45 -1.84 -3.31
N LYS A 63 4.73 -2.05 -3.68
CA LYS A 63 5.10 -2.10 -5.10
C LYS A 63 4.05 -2.99 -5.76
N PRO A 64 3.40 -2.53 -6.86
CA PRO A 64 2.50 -3.41 -7.58
C PRO A 64 3.26 -4.71 -7.79
N GLY A 65 2.66 -5.82 -7.35
CA GLY A 65 3.29 -7.13 -7.50
C GLY A 65 3.76 -7.29 -8.94
N PRO A 66 4.82 -8.09 -9.19
CA PRO A 66 5.36 -8.26 -10.53
C PRO A 66 4.21 -8.41 -11.51
N LYS A 67 4.08 -7.45 -12.45
CA LYS A 67 2.90 -7.31 -13.30
C LYS A 67 2.63 -8.67 -13.95
N LEU A 68 1.62 -9.38 -13.44
CA LEU A 68 1.22 -10.67 -13.96
C LEU A 68 0.69 -10.37 -15.36
N LEU A 69 1.44 -10.81 -16.38
CA LEU A 69 1.05 -10.88 -17.79
C LEU A 69 0.06 -9.79 -18.21
N ARG A 70 0.59 -8.62 -18.55
CA ARG A 70 -0.17 -7.40 -18.83
C ARG A 70 -1.25 -7.66 -19.90
N GLY A 71 -2.53 -7.64 -19.51
CA GLY A 71 -3.67 -7.52 -20.43
C GLY A 71 -4.19 -8.80 -21.08
N ALA A 72 -3.57 -9.96 -20.88
CA ALA A 72 -4.05 -11.22 -21.43
C ALA A 72 -4.83 -12.01 -20.36
N ASN A 73 -5.92 -12.67 -20.78
CA ASN A 73 -6.73 -13.54 -19.92
C ASN A 73 -5.83 -14.64 -19.35
N GLN A 74 -5.40 -14.48 -18.10
CA GLN A 74 -4.45 -15.39 -17.46
C GLN A 74 -4.98 -16.83 -17.45
N GLU A 75 -6.30 -16.98 -17.38
CA GLU A 75 -7.00 -18.26 -17.41
C GLU A 75 -6.84 -18.97 -18.77
N GLU A 76 -6.91 -18.24 -19.88
CA GLU A 76 -6.72 -18.82 -21.22
C GLU A 76 -5.27 -19.28 -21.43
N ILE A 77 -4.30 -18.50 -20.95
CA ILE A 77 -2.89 -18.87 -20.98
C ILE A 77 -2.66 -20.12 -20.12
N GLU A 78 -3.27 -20.17 -18.92
CA GLU A 78 -3.18 -21.32 -18.03
C GLU A 78 -3.74 -22.59 -18.68
N GLN A 79 -4.93 -22.52 -19.29
CA GLN A 79 -5.54 -23.64 -19.99
C GLN A 79 -4.70 -24.09 -21.18
N CYS A 80 -4.21 -23.15 -22.00
CA CYS A 80 -3.37 -23.45 -23.15
C CYS A 80 -2.06 -24.15 -22.74
N VAL A 81 -1.38 -23.62 -21.71
CA VAL A 81 -0.14 -24.21 -21.20
C VAL A 81 -0.39 -25.60 -20.61
N ARG A 82 -1.48 -25.78 -19.85
CA ARG A 82 -1.85 -27.07 -19.26
C ARG A 82 -2.13 -28.12 -20.35
N GLN A 83 -2.87 -27.76 -21.41
CA GLN A 83 -3.13 -28.65 -22.54
C GLN A 83 -1.84 -29.10 -23.23
N ILE A 84 -0.89 -28.18 -23.47
CA ILE A 84 0.39 -28.51 -24.12
C ILE A 84 1.22 -29.46 -23.25
N VAL A 85 1.29 -29.18 -21.94
CA VAL A 85 2.05 -29.99 -20.98
C VAL A 85 1.43 -31.38 -20.80
N GLU A 86 0.11 -31.49 -20.78
CA GLU A 86 -0.61 -32.77 -20.70
C GLU A 86 -0.43 -33.61 -21.98
N GLN A 87 -0.42 -32.99 -23.16
CA GLN A 87 -0.20 -33.69 -24.44
C GLN A 87 1.25 -34.14 -24.62
N LYS A 88 2.22 -33.34 -24.16
CA LYS A 88 3.64 -33.59 -24.35
C LYS A 88 4.43 -33.14 -23.11
N PRO A 89 4.70 -34.05 -22.16
CA PRO A 89 5.35 -33.69 -20.90
C PRO A 89 6.82 -33.25 -21.05
N GLU A 90 7.48 -33.60 -22.15
CA GLU A 90 8.90 -33.32 -22.42
C GLU A 90 9.14 -32.03 -23.23
N VAL A 91 8.10 -31.21 -23.46
CA VAL A 91 8.19 -30.00 -24.29
C VAL A 91 9.16 -28.98 -23.68
N GLN A 92 9.96 -28.35 -24.54
CA GLN A 92 10.84 -27.28 -24.10
C GLN A 92 10.06 -25.99 -23.85
N LEU A 93 10.50 -25.20 -22.87
CA LEU A 93 9.84 -23.95 -22.52
C LEU A 93 9.77 -22.94 -23.67
N LYS A 94 10.71 -23.01 -24.62
CA LYS A 94 10.73 -22.18 -25.83
C LYS A 94 9.54 -22.49 -26.77
N GLU A 95 9.19 -23.77 -26.90
CA GLU A 95 8.07 -24.22 -27.72
C GLU A 95 6.72 -23.84 -27.09
N ILE A 96 6.61 -23.92 -25.76
CA ILE A 96 5.40 -23.44 -25.06
C ILE A 96 5.19 -21.94 -25.34
N VAL A 97 6.27 -21.15 -25.29
CA VAL A 97 6.22 -19.71 -25.57
C VAL A 97 5.82 -19.44 -27.02
N SER A 98 6.34 -20.18 -28.01
CA SER A 98 5.95 -19.99 -29.41
C SER A 98 4.49 -20.33 -29.64
N VAL A 99 3.98 -21.44 -29.07
CA VAL A 99 2.57 -21.84 -29.20
C VAL A 99 1.64 -20.83 -28.52
N VAL A 100 2.01 -20.31 -27.35
CA VAL A 100 1.22 -19.27 -26.66
C VAL A 100 1.20 -17.97 -27.47
N LYS A 101 2.34 -17.59 -28.07
CA LYS A 101 2.41 -16.43 -28.97
C LYS A 101 1.52 -16.62 -30.21
N GLU A 102 1.55 -17.80 -30.83
CA GLU A 102 0.73 -18.12 -32.01
C GLU A 102 -0.78 -18.14 -31.72
N ARG A 103 -1.18 -18.65 -30.55
CA ARG A 103 -2.61 -18.82 -30.21
C ARG A 103 -3.27 -17.57 -29.62
N LEU A 104 -2.54 -16.83 -28.79
CA LEU A 104 -3.10 -15.73 -28.00
C LEU A 104 -2.55 -14.36 -28.41
N ASP A 105 -1.61 -14.30 -29.35
CA ASP A 105 -0.91 -13.09 -29.78
C ASP A 105 -0.23 -12.33 -28.62
N VAL A 106 0.24 -13.07 -27.60
CA VAL A 106 0.92 -12.52 -26.43
C VAL A 106 2.40 -12.86 -26.46
N GLU A 107 3.25 -11.84 -26.57
CA GLU A 107 4.70 -12.00 -26.50
C GLU A 107 5.19 -12.20 -25.06
N LEU A 108 5.57 -13.43 -24.71
CA LEU A 108 6.05 -13.79 -23.39
C LEU A 108 7.52 -14.21 -23.41
N GLY A 109 8.28 -13.77 -22.39
CA GLY A 109 9.63 -14.27 -22.16
C GLY A 109 9.62 -15.67 -21.52
N THR A 110 10.63 -16.49 -21.83
CA THR A 110 10.81 -17.83 -21.22
C THR A 110 10.89 -17.77 -19.69
N THR A 111 11.56 -16.76 -19.13
CA THR A 111 11.64 -16.55 -17.68
C THR A 111 10.28 -16.23 -17.06
N THR A 112 9.45 -15.47 -17.75
CA THR A 112 8.07 -15.14 -17.34
C THR A 112 7.19 -16.39 -17.39
N MET A 113 7.27 -17.17 -18.47
CA MET A 113 6.53 -18.42 -18.61
C MET A 113 6.92 -19.45 -17.53
N SER A 114 8.22 -19.59 -17.23
CA SER A 114 8.70 -20.46 -16.14
C SER A 114 8.12 -20.06 -14.78
N ARG A 115 8.08 -18.75 -14.49
CA ARG A 115 7.48 -18.24 -13.24
C ARG A 115 5.98 -18.46 -13.21
N PHE A 116 5.30 -18.28 -14.34
CA PHE A 116 3.87 -18.50 -14.47
C PHE A 116 3.49 -19.97 -14.19
N ILE A 117 4.16 -20.91 -14.85
CA ILE A 117 3.99 -22.36 -14.63
C ILE A 117 4.19 -22.73 -13.16
N LYS A 118 5.25 -22.22 -12.53
CA LYS A 118 5.53 -22.46 -11.09
C LYS A 118 4.48 -21.86 -10.18
N ALA A 119 4.03 -20.64 -10.46
CA ALA A 119 3.02 -19.95 -9.66
C ALA A 119 1.65 -20.64 -9.75
N LYS A 120 1.34 -21.27 -10.88
CA LYS A 120 0.10 -22.02 -11.12
C LYS A 120 0.18 -23.50 -10.78
N GLY A 121 1.34 -24.00 -10.34
CA GLY A 121 1.52 -25.40 -9.96
C GLY A 121 1.36 -26.39 -11.12
N ILE A 122 1.65 -25.97 -12.36
CA ILE A 122 1.56 -26.86 -13.52
C ILE A 122 2.76 -27.82 -13.50
N PRO A 123 2.54 -29.15 -13.55
CA PRO A 123 3.61 -30.14 -13.46
C PRO A 123 4.45 -30.15 -14.74
N PHE A 124 5.51 -29.35 -14.77
CA PHE A 124 6.41 -29.22 -15.91
C PHE A 124 7.76 -29.89 -15.64
N ILE A 125 8.09 -30.92 -16.42
CA ILE A 125 9.30 -31.74 -16.26
C ILE A 125 10.55 -31.09 -16.87
N GLY A 126 10.41 -30.00 -17.64
CA GLY A 126 11.47 -29.36 -18.42
C GLY A 126 12.52 -28.55 -17.63
N GLY A 127 13.07 -29.13 -16.56
CA GLY A 127 14.14 -28.58 -15.73
C GLY A 127 15.54 -28.56 -16.38
N GLN A 128 15.73 -29.09 -17.58
CA GLN A 128 17.02 -29.11 -18.27
C GLN A 128 17.40 -27.79 -18.99
N GLY A 129 16.48 -26.83 -19.10
CA GLY A 129 16.66 -25.63 -19.94
C GLY A 129 16.77 -24.30 -19.22
N GLY A 130 16.97 -24.29 -17.89
CA GLY A 130 17.27 -23.03 -17.20
C GLY A 130 18.52 -22.41 -17.82
N PRO A 131 18.57 -21.08 -18.09
CA PRO A 131 19.81 -20.46 -18.56
C PRO A 131 20.92 -20.87 -17.59
N PRO A 132 22.09 -21.32 -18.10
CA PRO A 132 23.15 -21.84 -17.25
C PRO A 132 23.37 -20.84 -16.14
N ARG A 133 23.20 -21.29 -14.88
CA ARG A 133 23.47 -20.44 -13.73
C ARG A 133 24.88 -19.93 -13.91
N ASN A 134 25.02 -18.65 -14.24
CA ASN A 134 26.31 -18.03 -14.45
C ASN A 134 27.14 -18.34 -13.18
N PRO A 135 28.26 -19.09 -13.26
CA PRO A 135 29.01 -19.54 -12.09
C PRO A 135 29.54 -18.36 -11.25
N TYR A 136 29.57 -17.16 -11.83
CA TYR A 136 29.93 -15.91 -11.18
C TYR A 136 28.79 -15.25 -10.38
N SER A 137 27.56 -15.80 -10.40
CA SER A 137 26.44 -15.29 -9.60
C SER A 137 26.42 -15.82 -8.15
N LYS A 138 27.59 -16.19 -7.59
CA LYS A 138 27.80 -16.19 -6.15
C LYS A 138 28.09 -14.75 -5.69
N ARG A 139 27.12 -13.84 -5.88
CA ARG A 139 27.17 -12.56 -5.16
C ARG A 139 26.91 -12.86 -3.70
N ASN A 140 27.94 -12.61 -2.90
CA ASN A 140 27.94 -12.54 -1.45
C ASN A 140 26.61 -12.01 -0.88
N ILE A 141 25.75 -12.93 -0.42
CA ILE A 141 24.74 -12.61 0.61
C ILE A 141 25.46 -12.69 1.96
N LYS A 142 26.45 -11.82 2.14
CA LYS A 142 27.09 -11.56 3.43
C LYS A 142 27.41 -10.08 3.48
N LYS A 143 26.81 -9.39 4.45
CA LYS A 143 27.22 -8.10 5.02
C LYS A 143 27.36 -6.93 4.03
N THR A 144 26.32 -6.09 3.99
CA THR A 144 26.48 -4.63 3.93
C THR A 144 25.57 -4.00 4.97
N LEU A 145 25.93 -4.26 6.23
CA LEU A 145 25.79 -3.27 7.29
C LEU A 145 27.10 -2.49 7.30
N ALA A 146 26.99 -1.17 7.30
CA ALA A 146 28.04 -0.15 7.35
C ALA A 146 28.65 0.34 6.03
N MET A 147 28.79 1.68 6.00
CA MET A 147 29.58 2.53 5.11
C MET A 147 28.96 2.96 3.78
N SER A 148 28.32 4.13 3.80
CA SER A 148 28.80 5.27 3.01
C SER A 148 28.07 6.55 3.46
N ALA A 149 28.69 7.25 4.42
CA ALA A 149 28.53 8.68 4.61
C ALA A 149 29.55 9.38 3.69
N ALA A 150 29.12 10.36 2.89
CA ALA A 150 29.84 11.61 2.55
C ALA A 150 29.24 12.27 1.29
N GLY A 151 28.95 13.58 1.40
CA GLY A 151 28.86 14.60 0.33
C GLY A 151 27.73 14.45 -0.70
N GLY A 152 26.81 15.39 -0.93
CA GLY A 152 26.93 16.84 -0.89
C GLY A 152 27.06 17.38 -2.32
N SER A 153 25.94 17.75 -2.96
CA SER A 153 25.91 18.91 -3.87
C SER A 153 24.46 19.36 -4.08
N GLU A 154 24.26 20.65 -3.85
CA GLU A 154 23.04 21.42 -4.07
C GLU A 154 22.72 21.53 -5.56
N SER A 155 21.44 21.54 -5.91
CA SER A 155 20.96 22.18 -7.14
C SER A 155 19.46 22.47 -7.04
N SER A 156 19.19 23.76 -6.85
CA SER A 156 17.92 24.45 -6.94
C SER A 156 17.25 24.30 -8.32
N GLY A 157 15.93 24.12 -8.36
CA GLY A 157 15.20 24.04 -9.63
C GLY A 157 13.69 24.19 -9.54
N SER A 158 13.25 25.43 -9.37
CA SER A 158 12.02 26.06 -9.88
C SER A 158 10.62 25.58 -9.49
N ARG A 159 9.78 26.59 -9.27
CA ARG A 159 8.36 26.60 -8.92
C ARG A 159 7.50 26.40 -10.17
N GLY A 160 6.43 25.63 -10.04
CA GLY A 160 5.29 25.60 -10.96
C GLY A 160 4.00 25.68 -10.16
N ALA A 161 3.45 26.89 -10.06
CA ALA A 161 2.13 27.15 -9.50
C ALA A 161 1.07 26.72 -10.53
N GLY A 162 0.16 25.84 -10.13
CA GLY A 162 -1.04 25.51 -10.89
C GLY A 162 -2.26 25.75 -10.01
N SER A 163 -2.95 26.86 -10.26
CA SER A 163 -4.31 27.10 -9.78
C SER A 163 -5.23 26.03 -10.32
N VAL A 164 -6.05 25.43 -9.46
CA VAL A 164 -7.25 24.70 -9.88
C VAL A 164 -8.41 25.34 -9.15
N GLU A 165 -9.19 26.07 -9.93
CA GLU A 165 -10.46 26.67 -9.54
C GLU A 165 -11.47 25.59 -9.18
N GLY A 166 -12.37 25.95 -8.28
CA GLY A 166 -13.28 25.02 -7.64
C GLY A 166 -14.48 24.66 -8.52
N GLU A 167 -14.94 23.43 -8.35
CA GLU A 167 -16.30 23.04 -8.65
C GLU A 167 -16.89 22.46 -7.36
N GLN A 168 -17.92 23.16 -6.85
CA GLN A 168 -18.78 22.73 -5.76
C GLN A 168 -19.77 21.70 -6.34
N ASP A 169 -19.56 20.43 -6.02
CA ASP A 169 -20.51 19.36 -6.31
C ASP A 169 -21.27 19.03 -5.02
N GLU A 170 -22.30 19.82 -4.73
CA GLU A 170 -23.29 19.54 -3.69
C GLU A 170 -24.36 18.58 -4.27
N ASN A 171 -24.13 17.27 -4.14
CA ASN A 171 -25.14 16.19 -4.06
C ASN A 171 -24.52 14.85 -4.40
N ARG A 172 -23.94 14.14 -3.41
CA ARG A 172 -23.50 12.76 -3.64
C ARG A 172 -23.66 11.85 -2.42
N ASP A 173 -24.80 11.17 -2.43
CA ASP A 173 -25.05 9.78 -2.05
C ASP A 173 -24.71 9.31 -0.63
N GLU A 174 -25.79 9.03 0.12
CA GLU A 174 -25.86 8.35 1.43
C GLU A 174 -25.47 6.85 1.40
N ASN A 175 -24.75 6.39 0.39
CA ASN A 175 -24.37 4.97 0.22
C ASN A 175 -22.84 4.79 0.17
N ARG A 176 -22.15 5.26 1.21
CA ARG A 176 -20.72 4.98 1.38
C ARG A 176 -20.55 3.68 2.17
N PRO A 177 -19.95 2.61 1.61
CA PRO A 177 -19.68 1.40 2.38
C PRO A 177 -18.71 1.73 3.52
N MET A 178 -19.18 1.55 4.74
CA MET A 178 -18.37 1.69 5.95
C MET A 178 -17.23 0.66 5.87
N TYR A 179 -15.98 1.14 5.73
CA TYR A 179 -14.82 0.26 5.70
C TYR A 179 -14.56 -0.30 7.09
N CYS A 180 -14.98 -1.55 7.33
CA CYS A 180 -14.60 -2.31 8.52
C CYS A 180 -13.17 -2.85 8.34
N SER A 181 -12.23 -2.26 9.07
CA SER A 181 -10.85 -2.74 9.12
C SER A 181 -10.81 -4.16 9.71
N PRO A 182 -10.17 -5.15 9.06
CA PRO A 182 -10.00 -6.50 9.62
C PRO A 182 -9.06 -6.54 10.84
N TYR A 183 -8.44 -5.42 11.19
CA TYR A 183 -7.59 -5.26 12.37
C TYR A 183 -8.20 -4.37 13.45
N ALA A 184 -9.42 -3.85 13.24
CA ALA A 184 -10.15 -3.21 14.33
C ALA A 184 -10.63 -4.31 15.29
N PRO A 185 -10.25 -4.28 16.57
CA PRO A 185 -10.88 -5.18 17.53
C PRO A 185 -12.39 -4.91 17.50
N ALA A 186 -13.21 -5.96 17.40
CA ALA A 186 -14.65 -5.83 17.56
C ALA A 186 -14.91 -5.37 19.00
N ILE A 187 -15.01 -4.06 19.19
CA ILE A 187 -15.40 -3.49 20.48
C ILE A 187 -16.85 -3.89 20.65
N SER A 188 -17.11 -4.82 21.57
CA SER A 188 -18.46 -5.14 22.03
C SER A 188 -19.18 -3.85 22.42
N ASP A 189 -20.46 -3.71 22.07
CA ASP A 189 -21.29 -2.55 22.42
C ASP A 189 -21.23 -2.22 23.93
N GLN A 190 -21.00 -3.23 24.76
CA GLN A 190 -20.78 -3.09 26.21
C GLN A 190 -19.52 -2.25 26.56
N ASN A 191 -18.43 -2.41 25.80
CA ASN A 191 -17.18 -1.68 25.99
C ASN A 191 -17.27 -0.23 25.47
N ALA A 192 -18.04 0.00 24.40
CA ALA A 192 -18.30 1.36 23.91
C ALA A 192 -19.08 2.19 24.95
N ALA A 193 -20.10 1.59 25.58
CA ALA A 193 -20.87 2.23 26.66
C ALA A 193 -20.01 2.53 27.91
N ASN A 194 -19.09 1.64 28.28
CA ASN A 194 -18.18 1.87 29.41
C ASN A 194 -17.15 2.98 29.15
N LEU A 195 -16.67 3.15 27.92
CA LEU A 195 -15.76 4.26 27.60
C LEU A 195 -16.48 5.61 27.64
N LEU A 196 -17.75 5.66 27.20
CA LEU A 196 -18.58 6.86 27.33
C LEU A 196 -18.91 7.22 28.79
N SER A 197 -19.02 6.26 29.70
CA SER A 197 -19.26 6.56 31.12
C SER A 197 -18.01 7.11 31.84
N ILE A 198 -16.82 6.68 31.43
CA ILE A 198 -15.54 7.13 31.99
C ILE A 198 -15.16 8.51 31.46
N TYR A 199 -15.41 8.79 30.18
CA TYR A 199 -14.94 10.02 29.51
C TYR A 199 -16.06 11.00 29.12
N GLY A 200 -17.33 10.62 29.27
CA GLY A 200 -18.49 11.38 28.82
C GLY A 200 -19.36 11.90 29.95
N ARG A 201 -18.78 12.52 30.99
CA ARG A 201 -19.54 13.43 31.86
C ARG A 201 -19.37 14.86 31.35
N PRO A 202 -20.32 15.42 30.57
CA PRO A 202 -20.33 16.83 30.25
C PRO A 202 -20.82 17.57 31.50
N GLY A 203 -19.92 18.17 32.27
CA GLY A 203 -20.32 19.10 33.34
C GLY A 203 -19.42 19.27 34.56
N GLN A 204 -18.25 18.61 34.67
CA GLN A 204 -17.42 18.72 35.88
C GLN A 204 -16.21 19.67 35.80
N ASP A 205 -15.90 20.27 34.65
CA ASP A 205 -14.67 21.09 34.51
C ASP A 205 -14.84 22.59 34.80
N TYR A 206 -16.03 23.05 35.24
CA TYR A 206 -16.28 24.48 35.46
C TYR A 206 -15.89 25.04 36.84
N VAL A 207 -15.28 24.24 37.74
CA VAL A 207 -15.02 24.70 39.13
C VAL A 207 -13.55 25.14 39.38
N ALA A 208 -12.65 25.02 38.40
CA ALA A 208 -11.21 25.25 38.64
C ALA A 208 -10.69 26.67 38.34
N TYR A 209 -11.47 27.56 37.73
CA TYR A 209 -11.05 28.94 37.48
C TYR A 209 -11.96 29.92 38.21
N GLY A 210 -11.49 30.36 39.38
CA GLY A 210 -12.10 31.43 40.15
C GLY A 210 -12.26 32.69 39.29
N SER A 211 -13.45 33.27 39.32
CA SER A 211 -13.75 34.57 38.75
C SER A 211 -12.98 35.66 39.50
N PRO A 212 -12.14 36.49 38.84
CA PRO A 212 -11.33 37.50 39.51
C PRO A 212 -12.00 38.87 39.63
N TYR A 213 -13.33 38.96 39.53
CA TYR A 213 -14.03 40.25 39.70
C TYR A 213 -15.23 40.12 40.64
N SER A 214 -15.01 40.52 41.89
CA SER A 214 -16.01 40.96 42.87
C SER A 214 -15.35 41.97 43.80
#